data_AF-A0A1E5ITC8-F1
#
_entry.id   AF-A0A1E5ITC8-F1
#
_cell.length_a   1.000
_cell.length_b   1.000
_cell.length_c   1.000
_cell.angle_alpha   90.00
_cell.angle_beta   90.00
_cell.angle_gamma   90.00
#
_symmetry.space_group_name_H-M   'P 1'
#
loop_
_entity.id
_entity.type
_entity.pdbx_description
1 polymer ?
#
loop_
_entity_poly.entity_id
_entity_poly.type
_entity_poly.pdbx_seq_one_letter_code
_entity_poly.pdbx_strand_id
1 'polypeptide(L)'
;MRNNLFLIGAINLCLSASAYALSPDAFTQLEYHVNTGVGKTLPYAADKQTDAFKKAFSFINLDDDISVKLVTYIDTADRAFKADNIQIRVREHVTKPRKSKITVKLRAANPEGFGEVSDYKKAEIDFTNDKSAYSVSYDVPYSPADIDVKRVDIESVFNILKKDDTVWEIVGPIYENNKDKLQQTLVMRTHGWEGSLKDPRYENLEIDFQLWTPYYRKPRVTFTEFSFKGHASDKSYLEEAYNFLNEEVNKVNMPSENNGSKTSATFKMSKGFN
;
A
#
# COMPACT_ATOMS: atom_id res chain seq x y z
N MET A 1 -6.22 -53.15 33.95
CA MET A 1 -5.44 -51.93 33.68
C MET A 1 -6.41 -50.81 33.34
N ARG A 2 -6.48 -49.75 34.16
CA ARG A 2 -7.37 -48.60 33.93
C ARG A 2 -6.77 -47.74 32.81
N ASN A 3 -7.36 -47.79 31.62
CA ASN A 3 -7.00 -46.87 30.54
C ASN A 3 -7.44 -45.45 30.91
N ASN A 4 -6.46 -44.59 31.18
CA ASN A 4 -6.66 -43.16 31.42
C ASN A 4 -7.04 -42.46 30.10
N LEU A 5 -8.31 -42.57 29.72
CA LEU A 5 -8.92 -41.78 28.63
C LEU A 5 -8.76 -40.26 28.83
N PHE A 6 -8.61 -39.80 30.07
CA PHE A 6 -8.33 -38.39 30.39
C PHE A 6 -6.96 -37.89 29.89
N LEU A 7 -5.95 -38.76 29.82
CA LEU A 7 -4.61 -38.35 29.39
C LEU A 7 -4.53 -38.21 27.86
N ILE A 8 -5.31 -39.01 27.13
CA ILE A 8 -5.39 -38.96 25.66
C ILE A 8 -6.17 -37.71 25.20
N GLY A 9 -7.18 -37.28 25.96
CA GLY A 9 -7.91 -36.04 25.69
C GLY A 9 -7.06 -34.77 25.86
N ALA A 10 -6.15 -34.73 26.83
CA ALA A 10 -5.28 -33.58 27.07
C ALA A 10 -4.15 -33.44 26.03
N ILE A 11 -3.65 -34.56 25.49
CA ILE A 11 -2.59 -34.56 24.46
C ILE A 11 -3.16 -34.09 23.11
N ASN A 12 -4.43 -34.41 22.79
CA ASN A 12 -5.09 -33.89 21.58
C ASN A 12 -5.47 -32.40 21.68
N LEU A 13 -5.62 -31.85 22.90
CA LEU A 13 -5.87 -30.42 23.13
C LEU A 13 -4.59 -29.54 23.06
N CYS A 14 -3.40 -30.16 23.14
CA CYS A 14 -2.12 -29.46 22.96
C CYS A 14 -1.54 -29.63 21.54
N LEU A 15 -2.17 -30.46 20.70
CA LEU A 15 -1.83 -30.68 19.29
C LEU A 15 -2.83 -30.02 18.33
N SER A 16 -3.83 -29.29 18.84
CA SER A 16 -4.47 -28.24 18.05
C SER A 16 -3.40 -27.20 17.78
N ALA A 17 -2.86 -27.27 16.56
CA ALA A 17 -1.81 -26.44 16.02
C ALA A 17 -1.90 -25.03 16.61
N SER A 18 -0.91 -24.68 17.42
CA SER A 18 -0.75 -23.30 17.88
C SER A 18 -0.42 -22.49 16.63
N ALA A 19 -1.46 -21.95 16.01
CA ALA A 19 -1.56 -20.61 15.47
C ALA A 19 -0.31 -19.76 15.78
N TYR A 20 0.75 -19.85 14.98
CA TYR A 20 1.87 -18.94 15.15
C TYR A 20 1.44 -17.61 14.55
N ALA A 21 0.96 -16.71 15.41
CA ALA A 21 0.92 -15.29 15.09
C ALA A 21 2.31 -14.86 14.59
N LEU A 22 2.36 -13.99 13.59
CA LEU A 22 3.64 -13.54 13.05
C LEU A 22 4.50 -12.93 14.16
N SER A 23 5.78 -13.31 14.19
CA SER A 23 6.75 -12.65 15.06
C SER A 23 7.25 -11.35 14.41
N PRO A 24 7.80 -10.40 15.19
CA PRO A 24 8.47 -9.22 14.64
C PRO A 24 9.54 -9.57 13.57
N ASP A 25 10.23 -10.69 13.73
CA ASP A 25 11.29 -11.14 12.82
C ASP A 25 10.78 -11.50 11.41
N ALA A 26 9.48 -11.75 11.25
CA ALA A 26 8.85 -11.94 9.95
C ALA A 26 8.79 -10.64 9.13
N PHE A 27 8.94 -9.47 9.76
CA PHE A 27 8.85 -8.15 9.13
C PHE A 27 10.24 -7.66 8.73
N THR A 28 10.80 -8.31 7.72
CA THR A 28 12.17 -8.07 7.24
C THR A 28 12.29 -6.88 6.29
N GLN A 29 11.19 -6.23 5.93
CA GLN A 29 11.20 -5.08 5.03
C GLN A 29 10.74 -3.81 5.75
N LEU A 30 11.49 -2.73 5.56
CA LEU A 30 11.12 -1.37 6.00
C LEU A 30 10.82 -0.52 4.77
N GLU A 31 9.72 0.22 4.79
CA GLU A 31 9.34 1.18 3.73
C GLU A 31 9.18 2.58 4.34
N TYR A 32 9.87 3.57 3.77
CA TYR A 32 9.89 4.95 4.25
C TYR A 32 9.21 5.86 3.23
N HIS A 33 8.37 6.78 3.71
CA HIS A 33 7.66 7.74 2.86
C HIS A 33 7.94 9.17 3.31
N VAL A 34 8.44 10.00 2.39
CA VAL A 34 8.66 11.45 2.59
C VAL A 34 7.67 12.22 1.72
N ASN A 35 6.70 12.86 2.36
CA ASN A 35 5.74 13.73 1.67
C ASN A 35 6.46 14.99 1.18
N THR A 36 6.25 15.36 -0.08
CA THR A 36 6.96 16.50 -0.69
C THR A 36 6.20 17.82 -0.66
N GLY A 37 4.96 17.83 -0.15
CA GLY A 37 4.05 18.98 -0.20
C GLY A 37 3.48 19.20 -1.62
N VAL A 38 2.29 19.82 -1.73
CA VAL A 38 1.63 19.99 -3.05
C VAL A 38 2.50 20.80 -4.01
N GLY A 39 2.89 20.14 -5.10
CA GLY A 39 3.82 20.69 -6.08
C GLY A 39 3.19 21.75 -6.98
N LYS A 40 3.63 23.00 -6.83
CA LYS A 40 3.62 23.98 -7.93
C LYS A 40 4.57 23.59 -9.07
N THR A 41 5.44 22.60 -8.84
CA THR A 41 6.51 22.19 -9.76
C THR A 41 6.10 21.11 -10.76
N LEU A 42 5.09 20.28 -10.47
CA LEU A 42 4.52 19.35 -11.45
C LEU A 42 3.05 19.68 -11.68
N PRO A 43 2.61 19.77 -12.95
CA PRO A 43 1.20 19.92 -13.24
C PRO A 43 0.42 18.68 -12.82
N TYR A 44 -0.89 18.87 -12.62
CA TYR A 44 -1.82 17.77 -12.41
C TYR A 44 -1.71 16.74 -13.54
N ALA A 45 -1.53 15.47 -13.18
CA ALA A 45 -1.35 14.36 -14.12
C ALA A 45 -0.19 14.56 -15.12
N ALA A 46 0.95 15.05 -14.62
CA ALA A 46 2.17 15.21 -15.41
C ALA A 46 2.62 13.88 -16.06
N ASP A 47 2.92 13.94 -17.34
CA ASP A 47 3.47 12.84 -18.14
C ASP A 47 5.00 12.87 -18.25
N LYS A 48 5.63 13.94 -17.74
CA LYS A 48 7.08 14.12 -17.68
C LYS A 48 7.48 14.99 -16.49
N GLN A 49 8.75 14.88 -16.11
CA GLN A 49 9.38 15.79 -15.16
C GLN A 49 9.56 17.18 -15.80
N THR A 50 9.20 18.25 -15.10
CA THR A 50 9.45 19.64 -15.56
C THR A 50 10.83 20.12 -15.12
N ASP A 51 11.39 21.12 -15.80
CA ASP A 51 12.66 21.74 -15.38
C ASP A 51 12.57 22.35 -13.97
N ALA A 52 11.40 22.90 -13.62
CA ALA A 52 11.16 23.43 -12.28
C ALA A 52 11.21 22.33 -11.20
N PHE A 53 10.67 21.15 -11.51
CA PHE A 53 10.76 19.98 -10.63
C PHE A 53 12.19 19.45 -10.53
N LYS A 54 12.88 19.24 -11.66
CA LYS A 54 14.29 18.79 -11.70
C LYS A 54 15.22 19.75 -10.94
N LYS A 55 14.94 21.06 -11.01
CA LYS A 55 15.67 22.09 -10.26
C LYS A 55 15.35 22.06 -8.76
N ALA A 56 14.09 21.90 -8.39
CA ALA A 56 13.67 21.87 -6.99
C ALA A 56 14.20 20.64 -6.24
N PHE A 57 14.20 19.48 -6.89
CA PHE A 57 14.65 18.21 -6.33
C PHE A 57 15.99 17.78 -6.93
N SER A 58 16.92 18.74 -7.09
CA SER A 58 18.19 18.50 -7.77
C SER A 58 19.13 17.55 -7.03
N PHE A 59 18.81 17.15 -5.80
CA PHE A 59 19.54 16.18 -4.99
C PHE A 59 19.20 14.71 -5.34
N ILE A 60 18.26 14.48 -6.27
CA ILE A 60 17.88 13.15 -6.78
C ILE A 60 18.18 13.06 -8.28
N ASN A 61 18.61 11.89 -8.74
CA ASN A 61 18.59 11.48 -10.14
C ASN A 61 17.36 10.61 -10.38
N LEU A 62 16.36 11.12 -11.08
CA LEU A 62 15.18 10.33 -11.48
C LEU A 62 15.28 9.99 -12.96
N ASP A 63 14.98 8.74 -13.28
CA ASP A 63 14.87 8.28 -14.66
C ASP A 63 13.75 9.02 -15.40
N ASP A 64 13.90 9.21 -16.71
CA ASP A 64 12.86 9.83 -17.52
C ASP A 64 11.67 8.87 -17.78
N ASP A 65 11.87 7.57 -17.57
CA ASP A 65 10.85 6.53 -17.74
C ASP A 65 9.74 6.64 -16.70
N ILE A 66 8.51 6.84 -17.18
CA ILE A 66 7.33 7.03 -16.34
C ILE A 66 6.54 5.72 -16.14
N SER A 67 6.21 5.42 -14.90
CA SER A 67 5.34 4.32 -14.50
C SER A 67 3.93 4.84 -14.22
N VAL A 68 2.98 4.54 -15.11
CA VAL A 68 1.58 4.96 -14.94
C VAL A 68 0.74 3.81 -14.41
N LYS A 69 -0.01 4.07 -13.33
CA LYS A 69 -0.95 3.11 -12.71
C LYS A 69 -2.30 3.78 -12.46
N LEU A 70 -3.38 3.01 -12.58
CA LEU A 70 -4.71 3.37 -12.09
C LEU A 70 -4.99 2.58 -10.82
N VAL A 71 -5.58 3.23 -9.83
CA VAL A 71 -5.83 2.65 -8.51
C VAL A 71 -7.22 3.01 -8.05
N THR A 72 -7.97 2.03 -7.58
CA THR A 72 -9.18 2.25 -6.77
C THR A 72 -9.18 1.29 -5.58
N TYR A 73 -10.03 1.59 -4.60
CA TYR A 73 -10.27 0.76 -3.43
C TYR A 73 -11.72 0.29 -3.43
N ILE A 74 -11.97 -0.86 -2.81
CA ILE A 74 -13.34 -1.38 -2.60
C ILE A 74 -13.61 -1.42 -1.10
N ASP A 75 -14.74 -0.87 -0.69
CA ASP A 75 -15.24 -0.96 0.68
C ASP A 75 -16.76 -0.66 0.71
N THR A 76 -17.39 -0.81 1.86
CA THR A 76 -18.74 -0.27 2.08
C THR A 76 -18.67 1.23 2.42
N ALA A 77 -19.82 1.91 2.37
CA ALA A 77 -19.93 3.33 2.74
C ALA A 77 -19.43 3.62 4.16
N ASP A 78 -19.71 2.71 5.09
CA ASP A 78 -19.32 2.72 6.51
C ASP A 78 -17.97 2.05 6.78
N ARG A 79 -17.24 1.67 5.72
CA ARG A 79 -15.86 1.20 5.80
C ARG A 79 -15.71 -0.12 6.57
N ALA A 80 -16.54 -1.12 6.28
CA ALA A 80 -16.55 -2.42 6.94
C ALA A 80 -15.19 -3.13 6.88
N PHE A 81 -14.49 -3.11 5.74
CA PHE A 81 -13.14 -3.70 5.67
C PHE A 81 -12.15 -2.92 6.52
N LYS A 82 -12.24 -1.58 6.55
CA LYS A 82 -11.37 -0.77 7.41
C LYS A 82 -11.61 -1.05 8.90
N ALA A 83 -12.83 -1.34 9.31
CA ALA A 83 -13.15 -1.68 10.71
C ALA A 83 -12.32 -2.89 11.19
N ASP A 84 -12.05 -3.82 10.28
CA ASP A 84 -11.23 -5.02 10.53
C ASP A 84 -9.77 -4.82 10.09
N ASN A 85 -9.35 -3.56 9.86
CA ASN A 85 -8.00 -3.19 9.41
C ASN A 85 -7.58 -3.78 8.06
N ILE A 86 -8.55 -4.06 7.19
CA ILE A 86 -8.36 -4.60 5.84
C ILE A 86 -8.50 -3.47 4.82
N GLN A 87 -7.66 -3.54 3.77
CA GLN A 87 -7.78 -2.72 2.58
C GLN A 87 -7.73 -3.59 1.33
N ILE A 88 -8.74 -3.44 0.47
CA ILE A 88 -8.75 -4.02 -0.87
C ILE A 88 -8.44 -2.91 -1.88
N ARG A 89 -7.32 -3.05 -2.60
CA ARG A 89 -6.87 -2.11 -3.63
C ARG A 89 -6.80 -2.79 -4.98
N VAL A 90 -7.61 -2.35 -5.93
CA VAL A 90 -7.55 -2.81 -7.32
C VAL A 90 -6.64 -1.87 -8.10
N ARG A 91 -5.59 -2.39 -8.72
CA ARG A 91 -4.61 -1.61 -9.46
C ARG A 91 -4.40 -2.14 -10.87
N GLU A 92 -4.53 -1.26 -11.86
CA GLU A 92 -4.10 -1.49 -13.24
C GLU A 92 -2.75 -0.83 -13.46
N HIS A 93 -1.79 -1.55 -14.02
CA HIS A 93 -0.51 -0.98 -14.40
C HIS A 93 -0.52 -0.65 -15.89
N VAL A 94 -0.86 0.59 -16.22
CA VAL A 94 -1.10 1.06 -17.60
C VAL A 94 0.11 0.83 -18.51
N THR A 95 1.32 1.17 -18.06
CA THR A 95 2.54 0.98 -18.86
C THR A 95 3.08 -0.45 -18.87
N LYS A 96 2.65 -1.30 -17.93
CA LYS A 96 3.07 -2.72 -17.82
C LYS A 96 1.85 -3.58 -17.46
N PRO A 97 0.87 -3.77 -18.37
CA PRO A 97 -0.44 -4.37 -18.06
C PRO A 97 -0.40 -5.70 -17.31
N ARG A 98 0.58 -6.55 -17.61
CA ARG A 98 0.85 -7.84 -16.93
C ARG A 98 1.19 -7.74 -15.43
N LYS A 99 1.45 -6.54 -14.90
CA LYS A 99 1.73 -6.26 -13.48
C LYS A 99 0.49 -5.71 -12.73
N SER A 100 -0.69 -5.78 -13.35
CA SER A 100 -1.97 -5.44 -12.72
C SER A 100 -2.32 -6.49 -11.66
N LYS A 101 -2.89 -6.03 -10.54
CA LYS A 101 -3.15 -6.88 -9.38
C LYS A 101 -4.20 -6.28 -8.46
N ILE A 102 -4.87 -7.13 -7.70
CA ILE A 102 -5.63 -6.77 -6.52
C ILE A 102 -4.71 -6.99 -5.33
N THR A 103 -4.52 -5.96 -4.50
CA THR A 103 -3.79 -6.09 -3.24
C THR A 103 -4.79 -6.12 -2.09
N VAL A 104 -4.78 -7.17 -1.28
CA VAL A 104 -5.44 -7.20 0.04
C VAL A 104 -4.36 -6.92 1.08
N LYS A 105 -4.42 -5.77 1.74
CA LYS A 105 -3.45 -5.34 2.75
C LYS A 105 -4.12 -5.31 4.13
N LEU A 106 -3.53 -6.06 5.07
CA LEU A 106 -3.86 -6.05 6.49
C LEU A 106 -2.98 -5.02 7.20
N ARG A 107 -3.51 -4.39 8.25
CA ARG A 107 -2.78 -3.45 9.11
C ARG A 107 -2.91 -3.84 10.57
N ALA A 108 -1.83 -3.71 11.33
CA ALA A 108 -1.86 -3.87 12.78
C ALA A 108 -0.83 -2.96 13.45
N ALA A 109 -1.06 -2.66 14.72
CA ALA A 109 -0.10 -1.91 15.54
C ALA A 109 1.12 -2.77 15.93
N ASN A 110 0.94 -4.09 15.97
CA ASN A 110 1.96 -5.08 16.28
C ASN A 110 1.71 -6.37 15.46
N PRO A 111 2.72 -7.24 15.32
CA PRO A 111 2.60 -8.51 14.59
C PRO A 111 1.48 -9.43 15.09
N GLU A 112 1.22 -9.47 16.41
CA GLU A 112 0.22 -10.34 17.01
C GLU A 112 -1.21 -9.99 16.55
N GLY A 113 -1.45 -8.72 16.20
CA GLY A 113 -2.74 -8.24 15.73
C GLY A 113 -3.20 -8.82 14.38
N PHE A 114 -2.33 -9.53 13.64
CA PHE A 114 -2.72 -10.22 12.41
C PHE A 114 -3.38 -11.59 12.67
N GLY A 115 -3.19 -12.17 13.85
CA GLY A 115 -3.59 -13.56 14.10
C GLY A 115 -2.87 -14.54 13.17
N GLU A 116 -3.57 -15.57 12.75
CA GLU A 116 -3.07 -16.60 11.84
C GLU A 116 -3.12 -16.09 10.39
N VAL A 117 -1.94 -15.81 9.83
CA VAL A 117 -1.79 -15.44 8.42
C VAL A 117 -0.67 -16.25 7.78
N SER A 118 -0.96 -16.89 6.65
CA SER A 118 0.01 -17.63 5.83
C SER A 118 0.06 -17.06 4.41
N ASP A 119 1.01 -17.53 3.60
CA ASP A 119 1.08 -17.33 2.13
C ASP A 119 1.00 -15.87 1.64
N TYR A 120 1.32 -14.93 2.52
CA TYR A 120 1.36 -13.52 2.18
C TYR A 120 2.54 -13.23 1.24
N LYS A 121 2.36 -12.23 0.37
CA LYS A 121 3.40 -11.81 -0.56
C LYS A 121 4.50 -11.01 0.12
N LYS A 122 4.12 -10.20 1.11
CA LYS A 122 5.00 -9.22 1.76
C LYS A 122 4.54 -8.95 3.19
N ALA A 123 5.48 -8.94 4.12
CA ALA A 123 5.33 -8.39 5.47
C ALA A 123 6.32 -7.24 5.64
N GLU A 124 5.84 -6.08 6.08
CA GLU A 124 6.65 -4.87 6.17
C GLU A 124 6.23 -3.93 7.29
N ILE A 125 7.16 -3.06 7.68
CA ILE A 125 6.91 -1.93 8.58
C ILE A 125 6.97 -0.65 7.74
N ASP A 126 5.81 0.01 7.61
CA ASP A 126 5.70 1.28 6.89
C ASP A 126 5.93 2.44 7.86
N PHE A 127 6.88 3.33 7.55
CA PHE A 127 7.21 4.53 8.32
C PHE A 127 6.72 5.79 7.62
N THR A 128 5.96 6.62 8.33
CA THR A 128 5.54 7.94 7.86
C THR A 128 5.43 8.90 9.03
N ASN A 129 6.20 10.01 9.03
CA ASN A 129 6.15 11.05 10.06
C ASN A 129 6.22 10.45 11.49
N ASP A 130 7.25 9.64 11.75
CA ASP A 130 7.53 8.96 13.04
C ASP A 130 6.49 7.92 13.48
N LYS A 131 5.52 7.59 12.62
CA LYS A 131 4.58 6.49 12.85
C LYS A 131 5.01 5.28 12.08
N SER A 132 5.13 4.14 12.77
CA SER A 132 5.29 2.82 12.17
C SER A 132 3.95 2.09 12.16
N ALA A 133 3.63 1.42 11.06
CA ALA A 133 2.52 0.48 10.99
C ALA A 133 2.99 -0.83 10.37
N TYR A 134 2.71 -1.93 11.05
CA TYR A 134 2.93 -3.26 10.48
C TYR A 134 1.90 -3.49 9.39
N SER A 135 2.31 -4.15 8.31
CA SER A 135 1.39 -4.60 7.28
C SER A 135 1.79 -5.91 6.65
N VAL A 136 0.77 -6.70 6.36
CA VAL A 136 0.86 -7.94 5.59
C VAL A 136 0.04 -7.73 4.33
N SER A 137 0.54 -8.16 3.18
CA SER A 137 -0.20 -8.00 1.93
C SER A 137 -0.16 -9.23 1.05
N TYR A 138 -1.30 -9.47 0.42
CA TYR A 138 -1.55 -10.48 -0.60
C TYR A 138 -1.71 -9.77 -1.93
N ASP A 139 -1.05 -10.26 -2.96
CA ASP A 139 -1.09 -9.69 -4.30
C ASP A 139 -1.64 -10.74 -5.27
N VAL A 140 -2.90 -10.59 -5.65
CA VAL A 140 -3.58 -11.48 -6.59
C VAL A 140 -3.52 -10.87 -7.99
N PRO A 141 -2.74 -11.43 -8.92
CA PRO A 141 -2.66 -10.90 -10.29
C PRO A 141 -3.98 -11.08 -11.03
N TYR A 142 -4.29 -10.15 -11.93
CA TYR A 142 -5.45 -10.26 -12.82
C TYR A 142 -5.11 -9.69 -14.20
N SER A 143 -5.85 -10.11 -15.24
CA SER A 143 -5.72 -9.51 -16.57
C SER A 143 -6.56 -8.23 -16.66
N PRO A 144 -6.05 -7.12 -17.21
CA PRO A 144 -6.87 -5.93 -17.46
C PRO A 144 -8.08 -6.15 -18.38
N ALA A 145 -8.18 -7.30 -19.04
CA ALA A 145 -9.39 -7.72 -19.76
C ALA A 145 -10.51 -8.21 -18.81
N ASP A 146 -10.16 -8.67 -17.61
CA ASP A 146 -11.09 -9.22 -16.62
C ASP A 146 -11.70 -8.12 -15.74
N ILE A 147 -10.94 -7.06 -15.45
CA ILE A 147 -11.37 -5.95 -14.60
C ILE A 147 -10.98 -4.62 -15.26
N ASP A 148 -11.98 -3.78 -15.53
CA ASP A 148 -11.77 -2.35 -15.81
C ASP A 148 -11.73 -1.57 -14.48
N VAL A 149 -10.55 -1.10 -14.09
CA VAL A 149 -10.38 -0.31 -12.85
C VAL A 149 -11.22 0.96 -12.85
N LYS A 150 -11.59 1.49 -14.02
CA LYS A 150 -12.41 2.72 -14.09
C LYS A 150 -13.86 2.46 -13.69
N ARG A 151 -14.31 1.22 -13.83
CA ARG A 151 -15.69 0.76 -13.59
C ARG A 151 -15.64 -0.68 -13.10
N VAL A 152 -15.14 -0.86 -11.88
CA VAL A 152 -14.95 -2.20 -11.31
C VAL A 152 -16.28 -2.91 -11.17
N ASP A 153 -16.38 -4.09 -11.79
CA ASP A 153 -17.34 -5.10 -11.40
C ASP A 153 -16.85 -5.77 -10.11
N ILE A 154 -17.52 -5.45 -9.00
CA ILE A 154 -17.15 -5.91 -7.66
C ILE A 154 -17.27 -7.43 -7.57
N GLU A 155 -18.30 -8.03 -8.17
CA GLU A 155 -18.47 -9.48 -8.14
C GLU A 155 -17.30 -10.18 -8.85
N SER A 156 -16.88 -9.67 -10.00
CA SER A 156 -15.69 -10.17 -10.70
C SER A 156 -14.40 -10.07 -9.88
N VAL A 157 -14.22 -8.98 -9.10
CA VAL A 157 -13.07 -8.86 -8.19
C VAL A 157 -13.11 -9.94 -7.11
N PHE A 158 -14.24 -10.12 -6.43
CA PHE A 158 -14.34 -11.12 -5.37
C PHE A 158 -14.29 -12.56 -5.91
N ASN A 159 -14.78 -12.82 -7.12
CA ASN A 159 -14.59 -14.11 -7.79
C ASN A 159 -13.12 -14.43 -8.09
N ILE A 160 -12.28 -13.40 -8.32
CA ILE A 160 -10.83 -13.59 -8.45
C ILE A 160 -10.20 -13.84 -7.09
N LEU A 161 -10.56 -13.06 -6.06
CA LEU A 161 -10.04 -13.24 -4.69
C LEU A 161 -10.42 -14.60 -4.10
N LYS A 162 -11.61 -15.11 -4.42
CA LYS A 162 -12.12 -16.42 -3.97
C LYS A 162 -11.30 -17.62 -4.46
N LYS A 163 -10.41 -17.44 -5.44
CA LYS A 163 -9.52 -18.50 -5.93
C LYS A 163 -8.30 -18.73 -5.03
N ASP A 164 -8.06 -17.80 -4.11
CA ASP A 164 -7.00 -17.88 -3.10
C ASP A 164 -7.69 -18.09 -1.74
N ASP A 165 -7.58 -19.31 -1.19
CA ASP A 165 -8.32 -19.72 0.00
C ASP A 165 -7.99 -18.83 1.21
N THR A 166 -6.71 -18.51 1.41
CA THR A 166 -6.26 -17.64 2.51
C THR A 166 -6.80 -16.23 2.35
N VAL A 167 -6.74 -15.66 1.15
CA VAL A 167 -7.33 -14.33 0.91
C VAL A 167 -8.85 -14.36 1.08
N TRP A 168 -9.52 -15.44 0.67
CA TRP A 168 -10.96 -15.58 0.82
C TRP A 168 -11.38 -15.73 2.29
N GLU A 169 -10.61 -16.43 3.12
CA GLU A 169 -10.86 -16.49 4.57
C GLU A 169 -10.84 -15.09 5.21
N ILE A 170 -9.95 -14.22 4.74
CA ILE A 170 -9.83 -12.84 5.21
C ILE A 170 -11.02 -11.97 4.77
N VAL A 171 -11.37 -12.00 3.47
CA VAL A 171 -12.33 -11.02 2.91
C VAL A 171 -13.76 -11.56 2.76
N GLY A 172 -13.92 -12.89 2.67
CA GLY A 172 -15.16 -13.58 2.34
C GLY A 172 -16.29 -13.31 3.34
N PRO A 173 -16.08 -13.44 4.66
CA PRO A 173 -17.13 -13.16 5.65
C PRO A 173 -17.67 -11.73 5.55
N ILE A 174 -16.80 -10.73 5.36
CA ILE A 174 -17.20 -9.33 5.22
C ILE A 174 -17.96 -9.12 3.89
N TYR A 175 -17.49 -9.74 2.80
CA TYR A 175 -18.13 -9.68 1.50
C TYR A 175 -19.55 -10.25 1.52
N GLU A 176 -19.74 -11.48 2.00
CA GLU A 176 -21.05 -12.14 1.99
C GLU A 176 -22.08 -11.38 2.84
N ASN A 177 -21.63 -10.75 3.93
CA ASN A 177 -22.50 -9.92 4.79
C ASN A 177 -22.84 -8.54 4.20
N ASN A 178 -22.10 -8.08 3.19
CA ASN A 178 -22.19 -6.71 2.68
C ASN A 178 -22.24 -6.61 1.15
N LYS A 179 -22.45 -7.72 0.43
CA LYS A 179 -22.33 -7.82 -1.04
C LYS A 179 -23.00 -6.65 -1.77
N ASP A 180 -24.23 -6.31 -1.38
CA ASP A 180 -25.04 -5.28 -2.04
C ASP A 180 -24.69 -3.83 -1.63
N LYS A 181 -23.78 -3.66 -0.67
CA LYS A 181 -23.34 -2.34 -0.14
C LYS A 181 -21.94 -1.94 -0.58
N LEU A 182 -21.20 -2.87 -1.19
CA LEU A 182 -19.85 -2.62 -1.62
C LEU A 182 -19.83 -1.66 -2.81
N GLN A 183 -18.86 -0.76 -2.79
CA GLN A 183 -18.66 0.23 -3.84
C GLN A 183 -17.16 0.46 -4.03
N GLN A 184 -16.79 0.90 -5.24
CA GLN A 184 -15.44 1.38 -5.50
C GLN A 184 -15.30 2.84 -5.09
N THR A 185 -14.11 3.24 -4.63
CA THR A 185 -13.73 4.64 -4.53
C THR A 185 -13.62 5.27 -5.92
N LEU A 186 -13.44 6.59 -5.96
CA LEU A 186 -12.99 7.25 -7.18
C LEU A 186 -11.63 6.68 -7.61
N VAL A 187 -11.36 6.72 -8.91
CA VAL A 187 -10.13 6.19 -9.49
C VAL A 187 -9.03 7.23 -9.38
N MET A 188 -7.90 6.83 -8.85
CA MET A 188 -6.68 7.62 -8.79
C MET A 188 -5.73 7.18 -9.92
N ARG A 189 -4.98 8.14 -10.45
CA ARG A 189 -3.87 7.93 -11.37
C ARG A 189 -2.56 8.26 -10.66
N THR A 190 -1.60 7.35 -10.76
CA THR A 190 -0.26 7.52 -10.22
C THR A 190 0.73 7.66 -11.38
N HIS A 191 1.60 8.65 -11.32
CA HIS A 191 2.76 8.81 -12.19
C HIS A 191 4.00 8.61 -11.33
N GLY A 192 4.74 7.55 -11.59
CA GLY A 192 5.93 7.18 -10.84
C GLY A 192 7.19 7.38 -11.66
N TRP A 193 8.25 7.84 -11.03
CA TRP A 193 9.62 7.85 -11.57
C TRP A 193 10.53 7.17 -10.56
N GLU A 194 11.32 6.21 -11.02
CA GLU A 194 12.35 5.51 -10.24
C GLU A 194 13.67 6.32 -10.34
N GLY A 195 14.55 6.16 -9.37
CA GLY A 195 15.82 6.88 -9.34
C GLY A 195 16.66 6.64 -8.10
N SER A 196 17.61 7.51 -7.83
CA SER A 196 18.53 7.42 -6.69
C SER A 196 18.93 8.79 -6.15
N LEU A 197 19.37 8.84 -4.90
CA LEU A 197 19.95 10.04 -4.31
C LEU A 197 21.31 10.33 -4.96
N LYS A 198 21.64 11.60 -5.16
CA LYS A 198 22.97 12.02 -5.65
C LYS A 198 24.06 11.97 -4.58
N ASP A 199 23.68 11.83 -3.31
CA ASP A 199 24.63 11.73 -2.21
C ASP A 199 25.33 10.36 -2.26
N PRO A 200 26.68 10.30 -2.36
CA PRO A 200 27.43 9.06 -2.48
C PRO A 200 27.21 8.06 -1.33
N ARG A 201 26.73 8.54 -0.17
CA ARG A 201 26.39 7.66 0.96
C ARG A 201 25.23 6.72 0.61
N TYR A 202 24.37 7.09 -0.34
CA TYR A 202 23.11 6.39 -0.63
C TYR A 202 23.00 5.86 -2.06
N GLU A 203 24.12 5.62 -2.76
CA GLU A 203 24.13 5.26 -4.20
C GLU A 203 23.32 4.00 -4.55
N ASN A 204 23.18 3.06 -3.62
CA ASN A 204 22.46 1.81 -3.83
C ASN A 204 20.99 1.87 -3.40
N LEU A 205 20.51 3.03 -2.95
CA LEU A 205 19.15 3.20 -2.48
C LEU A 205 18.25 3.66 -3.62
N GLU A 206 17.37 2.77 -4.08
CA GLU A 206 16.34 3.07 -5.07
C GLU A 206 15.25 3.94 -4.44
N ILE A 207 15.03 5.13 -5.02
CA ILE A 207 14.01 6.09 -4.62
C ILE A 207 12.92 6.14 -5.68
N ASP A 208 11.68 5.95 -5.25
CA ASP A 208 10.48 6.14 -6.05
C ASP A 208 9.90 7.53 -5.77
N PHE A 209 9.73 8.36 -6.80
CA PHE A 209 8.86 9.53 -6.75
C PHE A 209 7.48 9.19 -7.30
N GLN A 210 6.41 9.57 -6.61
CA GLN A 210 5.05 9.33 -7.07
C GLN A 210 4.19 10.59 -7.00
N LEU A 211 3.61 10.97 -8.15
CA LEU A 211 2.52 11.95 -8.25
C LEU A 211 1.17 11.23 -8.36
N TRP A 212 0.31 11.46 -7.39
CA TRP A 212 -0.98 10.81 -7.22
C TRP A 212 -2.12 11.82 -7.39
N THR A 213 -2.97 11.60 -8.38
CA THR A 213 -4.03 12.55 -8.78
C THR A 213 -5.34 11.81 -9.05
N PRO A 214 -6.53 12.37 -8.81
CA PRO A 214 -7.77 11.77 -9.32
C PRO A 214 -7.68 11.54 -10.83
N TYR A 215 -8.23 10.46 -11.34
CA TYR A 215 -8.26 10.20 -12.79
C TYR A 215 -9.22 11.17 -13.50
N TYR A 216 -10.31 11.55 -12.81
CA TYR A 216 -11.30 12.50 -13.29
C TYR A 216 -11.12 13.87 -12.64
N ARG A 217 -11.21 14.94 -13.45
CA ARG A 217 -10.55 16.26 -13.25
C ARG A 217 -11.04 17.14 -12.08
N LYS A 218 -11.95 16.69 -11.21
CA LYS A 218 -12.45 17.49 -10.06
C LYS A 218 -12.72 16.59 -8.82
N PRO A 219 -12.21 16.95 -7.62
CA PRO A 219 -11.33 18.09 -7.31
C PRO A 219 -9.88 17.88 -7.82
N ARG A 220 -9.15 18.98 -8.07
CA ARG A 220 -7.74 18.93 -8.49
C ARG A 220 -6.82 18.78 -7.28
N VAL A 221 -6.97 17.69 -6.54
CA VAL A 221 -6.08 17.35 -5.44
C VAL A 221 -4.93 16.51 -5.98
N THR A 222 -3.72 16.76 -5.49
CA THR A 222 -2.53 16.00 -5.85
C THR A 222 -1.74 15.65 -4.60
N PHE A 223 -1.20 14.44 -4.54
CA PHE A 223 -0.28 14.00 -3.49
C PHE A 223 1.03 13.62 -4.14
N THR A 224 2.14 14.06 -3.56
CA THR A 224 3.47 13.77 -4.05
C THR A 224 4.34 13.28 -2.91
N GLU A 225 5.02 12.17 -3.11
CA GLU A 225 5.95 11.64 -2.13
C GLU A 225 7.16 11.02 -2.82
N PHE A 226 8.26 11.02 -2.09
CA PHE A 226 9.33 10.05 -2.30
C PHE A 226 9.09 8.86 -1.38
N SER A 227 9.41 7.66 -1.86
CA SER A 227 9.41 6.44 -1.06
C SER A 227 10.62 5.59 -1.39
N PHE A 228 11.11 4.87 -0.41
CA PHE A 228 12.17 3.88 -0.61
C PHE A 228 12.01 2.75 0.40
N LYS A 229 12.68 1.63 0.13
CA LYS A 229 12.57 0.43 0.93
C LYS A 229 13.93 -0.25 1.08
N GLY A 230 14.08 -1.02 2.14
CA GLY A 230 15.25 -1.85 2.35
C GLY A 230 14.98 -2.95 3.37
N HIS A 231 16.01 -3.76 3.63
CA HIS A 231 15.91 -4.83 4.60
C HIS A 231 16.00 -4.29 6.03
N ALA A 232 15.36 -4.96 6.99
CA ALA A 232 15.32 -4.56 8.39
C ALA A 232 16.71 -4.54 9.06
N SER A 233 17.66 -5.33 8.55
CA SER A 233 19.06 -5.28 8.99
C SER A 233 19.72 -3.93 8.74
N ASP A 234 19.22 -3.18 7.76
CA ASP A 234 19.81 -1.92 7.31
C ASP A 234 19.10 -0.71 7.93
N LYS A 235 18.34 -0.92 8.99
CA LYS A 235 17.48 0.09 9.62
C LYS A 235 18.20 1.42 9.86
N SER A 236 19.37 1.41 10.50
CA SER A 236 20.10 2.65 10.79
C SER A 236 20.49 3.43 9.52
N TYR A 237 20.87 2.71 8.46
CA TYR A 237 21.19 3.30 7.16
C TYR A 237 19.94 3.91 6.50
N LEU A 238 18.81 3.20 6.55
CA LEU A 238 17.53 3.67 6.00
C LEU A 238 16.96 4.87 6.77
N GLU A 239 17.12 4.90 8.11
CA GLU A 239 16.74 6.03 8.95
C GLU A 239 17.60 7.27 8.67
N GLU A 240 18.91 7.10 8.44
CA GLU A 240 19.79 8.20 8.04
C GLU A 240 19.38 8.76 6.68
N ALA A 241 19.13 7.88 5.69
CA ALA A 241 18.65 8.29 4.37
C ALA A 241 17.28 8.98 4.44
N TYR A 242 16.37 8.50 5.31
CA TYR A 242 15.06 9.12 5.54
C TYR A 242 15.21 10.54 6.08
N ASN A 243 16.04 10.72 7.11
CA ASN A 243 16.28 12.01 7.72
C ASN A 243 16.90 12.99 6.71
N PHE A 244 17.92 12.56 5.98
CA PHE A 244 18.54 13.36 4.91
C PHE A 244 17.52 13.77 3.85
N LEU A 245 16.75 12.83 3.32
CA LEU A 245 15.74 13.09 2.30
C LEU A 245 14.66 14.05 2.81
N ASN A 246 14.19 13.87 4.03
CA ASN A 246 13.20 14.73 4.66
C ASN A 246 13.75 16.16 4.85
N GLU A 247 15.00 16.32 5.29
CA GLU A 247 15.66 17.63 5.39
C GLU A 247 15.76 18.32 4.02
N GLU A 248 16.21 17.61 2.98
CA GLU A 248 16.31 18.16 1.62
C GLU A 248 14.94 18.58 1.08
N VAL A 249 13.91 17.77 1.27
CA VAL A 249 12.53 18.10 0.88
C VAL A 249 12.04 19.35 1.62
N ASN A 250 12.29 19.45 2.93
CA ASN A 250 11.89 20.61 3.73
C ASN A 250 12.59 21.91 3.28
N LYS A 251 13.85 21.83 2.78
CA LYS A 251 14.56 22.98 2.21
C LYS A 251 13.89 23.53 0.95
N VAL A 252 13.17 22.70 0.20
CA VAL A 252 12.39 23.15 -0.98
C VAL A 252 11.21 24.05 -0.56
N ASN A 253 10.81 24.02 0.73
CA ASN A 253 9.81 24.90 1.33
C ASN A 253 8.48 24.99 0.56
N MET A 254 7.96 23.83 0.16
CA MET A 254 6.66 23.74 -0.50
C MET A 254 5.51 23.78 0.51
N PRO A 255 4.35 24.38 0.16
CA PRO A 255 3.17 24.38 1.03
C PRO A 255 2.78 22.96 1.43
N SER A 256 2.60 22.74 2.74
CA SER A 256 2.25 21.44 3.35
C SER A 256 0.79 21.04 3.19
N GLU A 257 0.04 21.73 2.32
CA GLU A 257 -1.33 21.36 2.00
C GLU A 257 -1.35 19.91 1.47
N ASN A 258 -2.28 19.09 1.94
CA ASN A 258 -2.44 17.67 1.57
C ASN A 258 -1.33 16.69 2.00
N ASN A 259 -0.61 16.96 3.10
CA ASN A 259 0.18 15.92 3.77
C ASN A 259 -0.72 14.84 4.37
N GLY A 260 -0.50 13.56 4.03
CA GLY A 260 -1.24 12.45 4.64
C GLY A 260 -1.30 11.17 3.80
N SER A 261 -1.99 10.16 4.32
CA SER A 261 -2.14 8.88 3.65
C SER A 261 -2.95 9.01 2.34
N LYS A 262 -2.34 8.62 1.21
CA LYS A 262 -2.98 8.50 -0.11
C LYS A 262 -4.30 7.72 -0.06
N THR A 263 -4.34 6.66 0.75
CA THR A 263 -5.55 5.87 1.01
C THR A 263 -6.65 6.74 1.63
N SER A 264 -6.35 7.36 2.79
CA SER A 264 -7.33 8.13 3.56
C SER A 264 -7.88 9.28 2.71
N ALA A 265 -7.00 9.96 1.97
CA ALA A 265 -7.39 10.99 1.03
C ALA A 265 -8.33 10.47 -0.08
N THR A 266 -8.01 9.33 -0.69
CA THR A 266 -8.82 8.75 -1.78
C THR A 266 -10.25 8.47 -1.31
N PHE A 267 -10.42 7.88 -0.12
CA PHE A 267 -11.74 7.66 0.46
C PHE A 267 -12.47 8.97 0.77
N LYS A 268 -11.81 9.95 1.41
CA LYS A 268 -12.42 11.26 1.72
C LYS A 268 -12.90 12.02 0.48
N MET A 269 -12.22 11.86 -0.65
CA MET A 269 -12.63 12.49 -1.92
C MET A 269 -13.76 11.72 -2.63
N SER A 270 -13.99 10.46 -2.26
CA SER A 270 -14.94 9.58 -2.94
C SER A 270 -16.34 9.79 -2.40
N LYS A 271 -17.28 10.12 -3.29
CA LYS A 271 -18.70 10.23 -2.94
C LYS A 271 -19.21 8.88 -2.43
N GLY A 272 -19.95 8.90 -1.33
CA GLY A 272 -20.58 7.70 -0.77
C GLY A 272 -19.77 7.01 0.33
N PHE A 273 -18.57 7.48 0.67
CA PHE A 273 -17.79 7.01 1.81
C PHE A 273 -17.76 8.08 2.90
N ASN A 274 -18.07 7.68 4.14
CA ASN A 274 -18.03 8.56 5.33
C ASN A 274 -16.79 8.28 6.20
#